data_AF-A0A1S3FZ11-F1
#
_entry.id   AF-A0A1S3FZ11-F1
#
_cell.length_a   1.000
_cell.length_b   1.000
_cell.length_c   1.000
_cell.angle_alpha   90.00
_cell.angle_beta   90.00
_cell.angle_gamma   90.00
#
_symmetry.space_group_name_H-M   'P 1'
#
loop_
_entity.id
_entity.type
_entity.pdbx_description
1 polymer ?
#
loop_
_entity_poly.entity_id
_entity_poly.type
_entity_poly.pdbx_seq_one_letter_code
_entity_poly.pdbx_strand_id
1 'polypeptide(L)'
;MSTALPPGPSLWRRAATVILAAGWTRPAAAGSLPPPPAEDFRLLLLKRAANQGFLPNAHVFPGGVLDAADRSPDWLRLFAPHHEPPRFGLGLSARPRAAFLPGLPDFQPDAADPAALPDDVAERICAIRETFEEAGVLLLRPRRALPIGSKN
;
A
#
# COMPACT_ATOMS: atom_id res chain seq x y z
N MET A 1 31.61 -31.43 -8.67
CA MET A 1 30.16 -31.23 -8.87
C MET A 1 29.63 -30.46 -7.67
N SER A 2 29.36 -29.17 -7.84
CA SER A 2 28.88 -28.31 -6.74
C SER A 2 27.37 -28.45 -6.64
N THR A 3 26.90 -29.09 -5.58
CA THR A 3 25.48 -29.18 -5.25
C THR A 3 25.02 -27.84 -4.71
N ALA A 4 24.11 -27.17 -5.42
CA ALA A 4 23.46 -25.96 -4.95
C ALA A 4 22.71 -26.26 -3.64
N LEU A 5 22.97 -25.47 -2.59
CA LEU A 5 22.25 -25.52 -1.33
C LEU A 5 20.76 -25.17 -1.58
N PRO A 6 19.82 -25.80 -0.85
CA PRO A 6 18.40 -25.45 -0.94
C PRO A 6 18.21 -23.98 -0.52
N PRO A 7 17.29 -23.22 -1.16
CA PRO A 7 17.01 -21.86 -0.76
C PRO A 7 16.45 -21.86 0.67
N GLY A 8 17.19 -21.27 1.60
CA GLY A 8 16.68 -21.00 2.95
C GLY A 8 15.59 -19.93 2.92
N PRO A 9 14.72 -19.84 3.94
CA PRO A 9 13.68 -18.81 4.01
C PRO A 9 14.33 -17.43 3.95
N SER A 10 13.83 -16.55 3.08
CA SER A 10 14.39 -15.20 2.95
C SER A 10 14.29 -14.47 4.29
N LEU A 11 15.42 -13.98 4.81
CA LEU A 11 15.52 -13.12 6.01
C LEU A 11 14.79 -11.77 5.88
N TRP A 12 14.18 -11.51 4.73
CA TRP A 12 13.61 -10.22 4.37
C TRP A 12 12.10 -10.21 4.61
N ARG A 13 11.65 -9.24 5.41
CA ARG A 13 10.22 -9.01 5.62
C ARG A 13 9.69 -8.10 4.52
N ARG A 14 8.70 -8.57 3.77
CA ARG A 14 7.98 -7.75 2.79
C ARG A 14 7.07 -6.78 3.52
N ALA A 15 7.06 -5.54 3.10
CA ALA A 15 6.32 -4.45 3.72
C ALA A 15 5.81 -3.49 2.66
N ALA A 16 4.74 -2.77 2.98
CA ALA A 16 4.17 -1.74 2.12
C ALA A 16 3.82 -0.49 2.92
N THR A 17 3.89 0.67 2.27
CA THR A 17 3.60 1.98 2.86
C THR A 17 2.78 2.82 1.90
N VAL A 18 1.96 3.73 2.45
CA VAL A 18 1.24 4.73 1.66
C VAL A 18 1.77 6.13 1.94
N ILE A 19 1.91 6.93 0.90
CA ILE A 19 2.18 8.37 1.03
C ILE A 19 0.86 9.10 0.74
N LEU A 20 0.27 9.69 1.78
CA LEU A 20 -0.93 10.51 1.64
C LEU A 20 -0.54 11.97 1.53
N ALA A 21 -0.84 12.56 0.37
CA ALA A 21 -0.65 13.98 0.09
C ALA A 21 -2.01 14.67 -0.09
N ALA A 22 -2.22 15.81 0.54
CA ALA A 22 -3.41 16.64 0.38
C ALA A 22 -3.01 18.08 0.05
N GLY A 23 -3.72 18.68 -0.92
CA GLY A 23 -3.50 20.07 -1.31
C GLY A 23 -3.81 21.04 -0.16
N TRP A 24 -3.00 22.08 -0.04
CA TRP A 24 -3.15 23.14 0.93
C TRP A 24 -4.02 24.27 0.36
N THR A 25 -5.32 24.02 0.20
CA THR A 25 -6.27 25.10 -0.14
C THR A 25 -6.70 25.79 1.15
N ARG A 26 -5.94 26.79 1.60
CA ARG A 26 -6.40 27.66 2.70
C ARG A 26 -7.28 28.76 2.10
N PRO A 27 -8.56 28.90 2.48
CA PRO A 27 -9.20 30.20 2.37
C PRO A 27 -8.35 31.16 3.19
N ALA A 28 -7.91 32.26 2.60
CA ALA A 28 -7.11 33.28 3.29
C ALA A 28 -7.95 33.88 4.44
N ALA A 29 -7.93 33.24 5.60
CA ALA A 29 -8.41 33.85 6.82
C ALA A 29 -7.41 34.96 7.17
N ALA A 30 -7.87 36.20 7.04
CA ALA A 30 -7.13 37.40 7.41
C ALA A 30 -6.72 37.29 8.89
N GLY A 31 -5.44 36.99 9.16
CA GLY A 31 -4.91 36.90 10.52
C GLY A 31 -3.68 36.01 10.67
N SER A 32 -2.51 36.64 10.58
CA SER A 32 -1.23 36.25 11.22
C SER A 32 -0.78 34.79 11.21
N LEU A 33 -0.95 34.05 10.11
CA LEU A 33 -0.32 32.73 9.97
C LEU A 33 0.98 32.83 9.18
N PRO A 34 2.02 32.04 9.54
CA PRO A 34 3.27 32.02 8.81
C PRO A 34 3.03 31.71 7.33
N PRO A 35 3.91 32.22 6.43
CA PRO A 35 3.78 32.01 5.00
C PRO A 35 3.63 30.51 4.70
N PRO A 36 2.81 30.12 3.71
CA PRO A 36 2.69 28.73 3.33
C PRO A 36 4.09 28.20 2.94
N PRO A 37 4.40 26.92 3.26
CA PRO A 37 5.60 26.29 2.74
C PRO A 37 5.61 26.37 1.20
N ALA A 38 6.79 26.28 0.58
CA ALA A 38 6.95 26.36 -0.87
C ALA A 38 6.17 25.29 -1.66
N GLU A 39 5.74 24.23 -0.97
CA GLU A 39 4.98 23.11 -1.52
C GLU A 39 3.49 23.32 -1.18
N ASP A 40 2.62 23.29 -2.19
CA ASP A 40 1.16 23.47 -2.02
C ASP A 40 0.45 22.22 -1.48
N PHE A 41 1.16 21.33 -0.77
CA PHE A 41 0.60 20.11 -0.20
C PHE A 41 1.17 19.80 1.19
N ARG A 42 0.45 18.95 1.92
CA ARG A 42 0.91 18.34 3.17
C ARG A 42 0.91 16.83 3.07
N LEU A 43 1.88 16.22 3.73
CA LEU A 43 2.01 14.78 3.87
C LEU A 43 1.54 14.33 5.25
N LEU A 44 0.86 13.19 5.31
CA LEU A 44 0.60 12.51 6.58
C LEU A 44 1.83 11.71 7.00
N LEU A 45 2.35 12.00 8.20
CA LEU A 45 3.34 11.17 8.88
C LEU A 45 2.83 10.78 10.27
N LEU A 46 3.24 9.60 10.73
CA LEU A 46 2.97 9.08 12.06
C LEU A 46 4.26 9.08 12.88
N LYS A 47 4.14 9.34 14.19
CA LYS A 47 5.26 9.21 15.12
C LYS A 47 5.22 7.83 15.76
N ARG A 48 6.26 7.03 15.56
CA ARG A 48 6.37 5.69 16.18
C ARG A 48 6.43 5.81 17.70
N ALA A 49 5.77 4.88 18.39
CA ALA A 49 5.80 4.82 19.85
C ALA A 49 7.23 4.61 20.38
N ALA A 50 7.54 5.17 21.54
CA ALA A 50 8.88 5.13 22.13
C ALA A 50 9.32 3.71 22.56
N ASN A 51 8.37 2.79 22.75
CA ASN A 51 8.61 1.40 23.14
C ASN A 51 8.81 0.44 21.94
N GLN A 52 8.85 0.96 20.71
CA GLN A 52 9.11 0.16 19.53
C GLN A 52 10.58 -0.24 19.44
N GLY A 53 10.86 -1.54 19.18
CA GLY A 53 12.24 -2.06 19.09
C GLY A 53 13.03 -1.60 17.87
N PHE A 54 12.38 -0.94 16.90
CA PHE A 54 13.01 -0.42 15.70
C PHE A 54 12.50 1.01 15.42
N LEU A 55 13.45 1.95 15.24
CA LEU A 55 13.23 3.37 14.99
C LEU A 55 12.18 4.03 15.94
N PRO A 56 12.35 3.95 17.28
CA PRO A 56 11.43 4.61 18.20
C PRO A 56 11.43 6.13 17.98
N ASN A 57 10.27 6.77 18.16
CA ASN A 57 10.04 8.21 17.97
C ASN A 57 10.25 8.77 16.56
N ALA A 58 10.60 7.94 15.57
CA ALA A 58 10.75 8.39 14.19
C ALA A 58 9.40 8.80 13.58
N HIS A 59 9.44 9.81 12.70
CA HIS A 59 8.31 10.12 11.82
C HIS A 59 8.40 9.24 10.59
N VAL A 60 7.35 8.48 10.33
CA VAL A 60 7.26 7.52 9.24
C VAL A 60 5.96 7.70 8.48
N PHE A 61 5.92 7.22 7.24
CA PHE A 61 4.64 7.04 6.56
C PHE A 61 3.90 5.84 7.16
N PRO A 62 2.56 5.84 7.16
CA PRO A 62 1.78 4.69 7.57
C PRO A 62 2.13 3.46 6.73
N GLY A 63 2.27 2.31 7.37
CA GLY A 63 2.66 1.09 6.69
C GLY A 63 3.32 0.07 7.59
N GLY A 64 3.43 -1.14 7.09
CA GLY A 64 3.87 -2.28 7.88
C GLY A 64 4.15 -3.50 7.05
N VAL A 65 4.28 -4.63 7.74
CA VAL A 65 4.66 -5.92 7.15
C VAL A 65 3.43 -6.56 6.50
N LEU A 66 3.63 -7.22 5.36
CA LEU A 66 2.58 -8.01 4.72
C LEU A 66 2.11 -9.11 5.67
N ASP A 67 0.79 -9.25 5.78
CA ASP A 67 0.12 -10.36 6.44
C ASP A 67 -0.35 -11.39 5.41
N ALA A 68 -0.57 -12.64 5.85
CA ALA A 68 -1.12 -13.67 4.98
C ALA A 68 -2.51 -13.30 4.43
N ALA A 69 -3.33 -12.59 5.22
CA ALA A 69 -4.65 -12.12 4.84
C ALA A 69 -4.62 -11.13 3.66
N ASP A 70 -3.51 -10.41 3.47
CA ASP A 70 -3.36 -9.46 2.35
C ASP A 70 -3.31 -10.17 0.98
N ARG A 71 -2.96 -11.46 0.96
CA ARG A 71 -2.93 -12.30 -0.25
C ARG A 71 -4.20 -13.13 -0.45
N SER A 72 -5.16 -13.06 0.46
CA SER A 72 -6.29 -13.98 0.48
C SER A 72 -7.13 -13.89 -0.81
N PRO A 73 -7.54 -15.03 -1.41
CA PRO A 73 -8.49 -15.04 -2.52
C PRO A 73 -9.86 -14.47 -2.15
N ASP A 74 -10.21 -14.38 -0.86
CA ASP A 74 -11.52 -13.88 -0.41
C ASP A 74 -11.78 -12.43 -0.86
N TRP A 75 -10.71 -11.63 -1.01
CA TRP A 75 -10.78 -10.30 -1.56
C TRP A 75 -11.42 -10.27 -2.96
N LEU A 76 -11.21 -11.29 -3.80
CA LEU A 76 -11.81 -11.38 -5.14
C LEU A 76 -13.33 -11.25 -5.10
N ARG A 77 -13.98 -11.77 -4.05
CA ARG A 77 -15.44 -11.71 -3.89
C ARG A 77 -15.92 -10.29 -3.59
N LEU A 78 -15.19 -9.55 -2.75
CA LEU A 78 -15.49 -8.15 -2.42
C LEU A 78 -15.29 -7.23 -3.63
N PHE A 79 -14.38 -7.65 -4.50
CA PHE A 79 -13.88 -6.90 -5.63
C PHE A 79 -14.66 -7.16 -6.93
N ALA A 80 -15.27 -8.33 -7.09
CA ALA A 80 -16.05 -8.70 -8.27
C ALA A 80 -17.02 -7.62 -8.81
N PRO A 81 -17.74 -6.82 -7.97
CA PRO A 81 -18.63 -5.76 -8.47
C PRO A 81 -17.94 -4.52 -9.03
N HIS A 82 -16.63 -4.35 -8.78
CA HIS A 82 -15.94 -3.08 -8.95
C HIS A 82 -14.77 -3.13 -9.94
N HIS A 83 -14.38 -4.30 -10.43
CA HIS A 83 -13.27 -4.44 -11.37
C HIS A 83 -13.09 -5.85 -11.93
N GLU A 84 -12.51 -5.94 -13.14
CA GLU A 84 -12.17 -7.21 -13.79
C GLU A 84 -10.80 -7.75 -13.29
N PRO A 85 -10.68 -9.06 -13.06
CA PRO A 85 -9.40 -9.74 -12.83
C PRO A 85 -8.41 -9.57 -14.00
N PRO A 86 -7.09 -9.78 -13.80
CA PRO A 86 -6.42 -10.24 -12.57
C PRO A 86 -5.87 -9.11 -11.67
N ARG A 87 -5.94 -7.85 -12.10
CA ARG A 87 -5.34 -6.70 -11.37
C ARG A 87 -6.33 -5.63 -10.95
N PHE A 88 -7.62 -5.96 -10.97
CA PHE A 88 -8.66 -5.07 -10.47
C PHE A 88 -8.67 -3.68 -11.15
N GLY A 89 -8.31 -3.62 -12.44
CA GLY A 89 -8.14 -2.37 -13.20
C GLY A 89 -6.95 -1.49 -12.76
N LEU A 90 -6.11 -1.97 -11.83
CA LEU A 90 -4.86 -1.33 -11.44
C LEU A 90 -3.83 -1.60 -12.54
N GLY A 91 -3.44 -0.55 -13.26
CA GLY A 91 -2.39 -0.62 -14.27
C GLY A 91 -1.10 -1.20 -13.68
N LEU A 92 -0.29 -1.83 -14.54
CA LEU A 92 1.05 -2.29 -14.18
C LEU A 92 1.85 -1.09 -13.65
N SER A 93 2.03 -1.01 -12.34
CA SER A 93 3.28 -0.44 -11.85
C SER A 93 4.31 -1.46 -12.28
N ALA A 94 5.08 -1.14 -13.33
CA ALA A 94 6.23 -1.94 -13.69
C ALA A 94 7.08 -2.00 -12.42
N ARG A 95 7.06 -3.13 -11.70
CA ARG A 95 7.97 -3.38 -10.59
C ARG A 95 9.35 -3.03 -11.19
N PRO A 96 10.09 -2.04 -10.65
CA PRO A 96 11.43 -1.80 -11.14
C PRO A 96 12.12 -3.15 -11.04
N ARG A 97 12.45 -3.76 -12.18
CA ARG A 97 13.13 -5.06 -12.17
C ARG A 97 14.31 -4.87 -11.22
N ALA A 98 14.56 -5.87 -10.38
CA ALA A 98 15.67 -5.92 -9.42
C ALA A 98 17.08 -5.70 -10.05
N ALA A 99 17.14 -5.31 -11.33
CA ALA A 99 18.31 -4.88 -12.06
C ALA A 99 19.06 -3.68 -11.46
N PHE A 100 18.48 -2.92 -10.51
CA PHE A 100 19.15 -1.74 -9.93
C PHE A 100 19.98 -2.01 -8.68
N LEU A 101 19.92 -3.21 -8.08
CA LEU A 101 20.65 -3.52 -6.84
C LEU A 101 21.33 -4.90 -6.93
N PRO A 102 22.67 -4.95 -7.12
CA PRO A 102 23.43 -6.19 -7.05
C PRO A 102 23.23 -6.85 -5.67
N GLY A 103 22.72 -8.08 -5.65
CA GLY A 103 22.58 -8.88 -4.42
C GLY A 103 21.20 -8.83 -3.75
N LEU A 104 20.21 -8.15 -4.34
CA LEU A 104 18.82 -8.34 -3.90
C LEU A 104 18.39 -9.75 -4.31
N PRO A 105 17.93 -10.62 -3.38
CA PRO A 105 17.37 -11.89 -3.78
C PRO A 105 16.20 -11.60 -4.73
N ASP A 106 16.13 -12.34 -5.85
CA ASP A 106 14.89 -12.38 -6.61
C ASP A 106 13.83 -12.84 -5.62
N PHE A 107 12.95 -11.92 -5.22
CA PHE A 107 11.72 -12.27 -4.53
C PHE A 107 10.88 -13.01 -5.55
N GLN A 108 11.18 -14.29 -5.72
CA GLN A 108 10.26 -15.19 -6.38
C GLN A 108 8.94 -15.06 -5.63
N PRO A 109 7.81 -14.97 -6.34
CA PRO A 109 6.54 -15.25 -5.70
C PRO A 109 6.72 -16.62 -5.03
N ASP A 110 6.68 -16.62 -3.68
CA ASP A 110 6.65 -17.84 -2.87
C ASP A 110 5.70 -18.79 -3.56
N ALA A 111 6.08 -20.05 -3.82
CA ALA A 111 5.33 -21.03 -4.62
C ALA A 111 3.82 -20.82 -4.48
N ALA A 112 3.28 -19.97 -5.36
CA ALA A 112 2.10 -19.21 -4.97
C ALA A 112 0.91 -20.13 -5.14
N ASP A 113 0.04 -20.17 -4.12
CA ASP A 113 -1.30 -20.66 -4.32
C ASP A 113 -1.84 -19.95 -5.58
N PRO A 114 -2.19 -20.68 -6.65
CA PRO A 114 -2.69 -20.07 -7.88
C PRO A 114 -3.98 -19.26 -7.66
N ALA A 115 -4.67 -19.45 -6.53
CA ALA A 115 -5.80 -18.65 -6.12
C ALA A 115 -5.40 -17.33 -5.42
N ALA A 116 -4.18 -17.19 -4.91
CA ALA A 116 -3.73 -16.01 -4.18
C ALA A 116 -3.70 -14.76 -5.08
N LEU A 117 -3.89 -13.60 -4.46
CA LEU A 117 -3.80 -12.34 -5.16
C LEU A 117 -2.37 -12.07 -5.68
N PRO A 118 -2.24 -11.35 -6.81
CA PRO A 118 -0.95 -10.82 -7.23
C PRO A 118 -0.30 -9.98 -6.14
N ASP A 119 1.02 -10.09 -6.04
CA ASP A 119 1.83 -9.43 -5.01
C ASP A 119 1.65 -7.92 -4.95
N ASP A 120 1.52 -7.25 -6.09
CA ASP A 120 1.30 -5.81 -6.17
C ASP A 120 -0.08 -5.39 -5.65
N VAL A 121 -1.07 -6.28 -5.71
CA VAL A 121 -2.37 -6.06 -5.08
C VAL A 121 -2.29 -6.27 -3.58
N ALA A 122 -1.66 -7.35 -3.14
CA ALA A 122 -1.48 -7.65 -1.71
C ALA A 122 -0.70 -6.53 -1.00
N GLU A 123 0.34 -5.98 -1.63
CA GLU A 123 1.09 -4.83 -1.10
C GLU A 123 0.21 -3.58 -0.93
N ARG A 124 -0.72 -3.33 -1.86
CA ARG A 124 -1.66 -2.21 -1.73
C ARG A 124 -2.67 -2.44 -0.61
N ILE A 125 -3.19 -3.66 -0.47
CA ILE A 125 -4.08 -4.04 0.62
C ILE A 125 -3.36 -3.86 1.96
N CYS A 126 -2.12 -4.36 2.08
CA CYS A 126 -1.28 -4.18 3.25
C CYS A 126 -1.13 -2.70 3.63
N ALA A 127 -0.73 -1.84 2.67
CA ALA A 127 -0.59 -0.41 2.94
C ALA A 127 -1.90 0.24 3.41
N ILE A 128 -3.04 -0.13 2.83
CA ILE A 128 -4.36 0.39 3.23
C ILE A 128 -4.74 -0.09 4.64
N ARG A 129 -4.56 -1.39 4.92
CA ARG A 129 -4.83 -2.01 6.23
C ARG A 129 -4.02 -1.32 7.33
N GLU A 130 -2.71 -1.23 7.15
CA GLU A 130 -1.80 -0.58 8.11
C GLU A 130 -2.15 0.89 8.31
N THR A 131 -2.52 1.62 7.25
CA THR A 131 -2.97 3.02 7.36
C THR A 131 -4.21 3.16 8.23
N PHE A 132 -5.17 2.26 8.07
CA PHE A 132 -6.38 2.27 8.90
C PHE A 132 -6.06 1.91 10.35
N GLU A 133 -5.25 0.88 10.59
CA GLU A 133 -4.87 0.43 11.93
C GLU A 133 -4.05 1.47 12.70
N GLU A 134 -3.09 2.13 12.05
CA GLU A 134 -2.18 3.08 12.72
C GLU A 134 -2.73 4.51 12.78
N ALA A 135 -3.44 4.97 11.74
CA ALA A 135 -3.89 6.36 11.63
C ALA A 135 -5.41 6.54 11.79
N GLY A 136 -6.20 5.46 11.75
CA GLY A 136 -7.66 5.55 11.71
C GLY A 136 -8.21 6.17 10.42
N VAL A 137 -7.40 6.23 9.36
CA VAL A 137 -7.76 6.88 8.09
C VAL A 137 -8.11 5.80 7.06
N LEU A 138 -9.32 5.87 6.52
CA LEU A 138 -9.76 5.04 5.40
C LEU A 138 -10.15 5.92 4.22
N LEU A 139 -9.46 5.75 3.09
CA LEU A 139 -9.78 6.45 1.85
C LEU A 139 -10.90 5.71 1.11
N LEU A 140 -12.03 6.38 0.94
CA LEU A 140 -13.19 5.83 0.27
C LEU A 140 -13.49 6.60 -1.00
N ARG A 141 -13.88 5.87 -2.05
CA ARG A 141 -14.48 6.49 -3.23
C ARG A 141 -15.95 6.80 -2.93
N PRO A 142 -16.47 7.98 -3.28
CA PRO A 142 -17.90 8.23 -3.25
C PRO A 142 -18.62 7.17 -4.07
N ARG A 143 -19.72 6.62 -3.53
CA ARG A 143 -20.53 5.63 -4.23
C ARG A 143 -21.07 6.29 -5.51
N ARG A 144 -20.66 5.80 -6.67
CA ARG A 144 -21.24 6.23 -7.94
C ARG A 144 -22.73 5.92 -7.88
N ALA A 145 -23.59 6.90 -8.18
CA ALA A 145 -25.00 6.62 -8.39
C ALA A 145 -25.09 5.55 -9.50
N LEU A 146 -25.67 4.40 -9.19
CA LEU A 146 -25.96 3.39 -10.21
C LEU A 146 -26.92 4.04 -11.21
N PRO A 147 -26.70 3.91 -12.53
CA PRO A 147 -27.66 4.38 -13.50
C PRO A 147 -29.01 3.74 -13.20
N ILE A 148 -30.03 4.57 -12.96
CA ILE A 148 -31.41 4.11 -12.82
C ILE A 148 -31.75 3.49 -14.17
N GLY A 149 -31.89 2.17 -14.20
CA GLY A 149 -32.23 1.45 -15.43
C GLY A 149 -33.50 2.06 -16.03
N SER A 150 -33.40 2.60 -17.24
CA SER A 150 -34.57 2.90 -18.05
C SER A 150 -35.31 1.58 -18.26
N LYS A 151 -36.49 1.48 -17.66
CA LYS A 151 -37.48 0.46 -18.02
C LYS A 151 -37.91 0.78 -19.45
N ASN A 152 -37.48 -0.04 -20.41
CA ASN A 152 -38.18 -0.22 -21.67
C ASN A 152 -39.23 -1.31 -21.49
#